data_AF-A0A6P5S7P9-F1
#
_entry.id   AF-A0A6P5S7P9-F1
#
_cell.length_a   1.000
_cell.length_b   1.000
_cell.length_c   1.000
_cell.angle_alpha   90.00
_cell.angle_beta   90.00
_cell.angle_gamma   90.00
#
_symmetry.space_group_name_H-M   'P 1'
#
loop_
_entity.id
_entity.type
_entity.pdbx_description
1 polymer ?
#
loop_
_entity_poly.entity_id
_entity_poly.type
_entity_poly.pdbx_seq_one_letter_code
_entity_poly.pdbx_strand_id
1 'polypeptide(L)'
;MADALISILLERLASTTYEYIEGGVKLVLNVKEDVEKFTRTLRVIQAVLEDAEQRQVTDQAVKIWLDELKDISYQMVDVLDEWNTDILKQQVEKQEREQNALVPPNKKVRFFNFSRFFSFGKDSREIFRCEIARKIKDLNDKLTEIYEERKKYQFLRK
;
A
#
# COMPACT_ATOMS: atom_id res chain seq x y z
N MET A 1 21.84 6.58 2.39
CA MET A 1 20.81 6.14 3.36
C MET A 1 19.42 6.05 2.72
N ALA A 2 18.99 7.06 1.94
CA ALA A 2 17.76 7.03 1.17
C ALA A 2 17.78 5.94 0.08
N ASP A 3 18.93 5.67 -0.56
CA ASP A 3 19.04 4.62 -1.59
C ASP A 3 18.73 3.22 -1.06
N ALA A 4 19.24 2.86 0.12
CA ALA A 4 18.94 1.59 0.77
C ALA A 4 17.45 1.47 1.11
N LEU A 5 16.86 2.55 1.62
CA LEU A 5 15.44 2.60 1.95
C LEU A 5 14.55 2.42 0.70
N ILE A 6 14.89 3.11 -0.39
CA ILE A 6 14.15 3.01 -1.65
C ILE A 6 14.30 1.61 -2.25
N SER A 7 15.49 1.00 -2.14
CA SER A 7 15.70 -0.39 -2.57
C SER A 7 14.82 -1.39 -1.79
N ILE A 8 14.75 -1.25 -0.47
CA ILE A 8 13.87 -2.08 0.38
C ILE A 8 12.39 -1.86 0.01
N LEU A 9 11.97 -0.62 -0.22
CA LEU A 9 10.61 -0.32 -0.63
C LEU A 9 10.28 -0.91 -2.01
N LEU A 10 11.20 -0.86 -2.98
CA LEU A 10 11.03 -1.50 -4.29
C LEU A 10 10.88 -3.02 -4.17
N GLU A 11 11.63 -3.66 -3.28
CA GLU A 11 11.48 -5.08 -2.98
C GLU A 11 10.11 -5.39 -2.36
N ARG A 12 9.68 -4.58 -1.38
CA ARG A 12 8.35 -4.70 -0.78
C ARG A 12 7.25 -4.55 -1.83
N LEU A 13 7.30 -3.51 -2.66
CA LEU A 13 6.34 -3.27 -3.75
C LEU A 13 6.26 -4.45 -4.72
N ALA A 14 7.39 -5.11 -4.99
CA ALA A 14 7.45 -6.31 -5.84
C ALA A 14 6.87 -7.56 -5.15
N SER A 15 6.97 -7.65 -3.82
CA SER A 15 6.41 -8.74 -3.02
C SER A 15 4.93 -8.58 -2.69
N THR A 16 4.37 -7.38 -2.83
CA THR A 16 2.96 -7.10 -2.50
C THR A 16 2.03 -7.92 -3.37
N THR A 17 1.12 -8.64 -2.71
CA THR A 17 0.14 -9.49 -3.39
C THR A 17 -1.19 -8.77 -3.55
N TYR A 18 -1.80 -8.90 -4.72
CA TYR A 18 -3.11 -8.32 -5.05
C TYR A 18 -4.10 -9.45 -5.33
N GLU A 19 -4.51 -10.16 -4.28
CA GLU A 19 -5.53 -11.20 -4.42
C GLU A 19 -6.90 -10.58 -4.72
N TYR A 20 -7.60 -11.16 -5.69
CA TYR A 20 -8.98 -10.77 -6.01
C TYR A 20 -9.91 -11.40 -4.97
N ILE A 21 -10.55 -10.56 -4.16
CA ILE A 21 -11.47 -11.04 -3.14
C ILE A 21 -12.86 -10.40 -3.32
N GLU A 22 -13.90 -11.09 -2.84
CA GLU A 22 -15.29 -10.62 -2.78
C GLU A 22 -15.33 -9.16 -2.27
N GLY A 23 -15.76 -8.23 -3.11
CA GLY A 23 -15.89 -6.80 -2.78
C GLY A 23 -15.17 -5.81 -3.70
N GLY A 24 -14.42 -6.25 -4.72
CA GLY A 24 -14.11 -5.34 -5.83
C GLY A 24 -12.87 -5.63 -6.66
N VAL A 25 -13.06 -6.32 -7.79
CA VAL A 25 -12.04 -6.47 -8.84
C VAL A 25 -11.51 -5.11 -9.29
N LYS A 26 -12.39 -4.12 -9.45
CA LYS A 26 -12.02 -2.77 -9.90
C LYS A 26 -11.11 -2.04 -8.90
N LEU A 27 -11.38 -2.14 -7.60
CA LEU A 27 -10.56 -1.47 -6.58
C LEU A 27 -9.15 -2.05 -6.53
N VAL A 28 -9.05 -3.38 -6.56
CA VAL A 28 -7.76 -4.10 -6.57
C VAL A 28 -6.95 -3.76 -7.83
N LEU A 29 -7.60 -3.69 -8.99
CA LEU A 29 -6.94 -3.26 -10.23
C LEU A 29 -6.40 -1.83 -10.13
N ASN A 30 -7.20 -0.88 -9.63
CA ASN A 30 -6.75 0.50 -9.45
C ASN A 30 -5.53 0.59 -8.51
N VAL A 31 -5.58 -0.10 -7.37
CA VAL A 31 -4.47 -0.12 -6.41
C VAL A 31 -3.20 -0.67 -7.05
N LYS A 32 -3.31 -1.76 -7.82
CA LYS A 32 -2.18 -2.35 -8.54
C LYS A 32 -1.58 -1.35 -9.54
N GLU A 33 -2.42 -0.67 -10.32
CA GLU A 33 -1.97 0.36 -11.27
C GLU A 33 -1.26 1.52 -10.56
N ASP A 34 -1.80 1.99 -9.43
CA ASP A 34 -1.19 3.06 -8.65
C ASP A 34 0.17 2.65 -8.08
N VAL A 35 0.30 1.43 -7.56
CA VAL A 35 1.57 0.87 -7.06
C VAL A 35 2.57 0.68 -8.18
N GLU A 36 2.16 0.22 -9.37
CA GLU A 36 3.04 0.13 -10.52
C GLU A 36 3.57 1.50 -10.94
N LYS A 37 2.70 2.53 -10.97
CA LYS A 37 3.10 3.91 -11.27
C LYS A 37 4.08 4.45 -10.22
N PHE A 38 3.82 4.21 -8.94
CA PHE A 38 4.70 4.62 -7.84
C PHE A 38 6.09 3.96 -7.98
N THR A 39 6.11 2.65 -8.25
CA THR A 39 7.33 1.85 -8.47
C THR A 39 8.17 2.40 -9.62
N ARG A 40 7.52 2.72 -10.76
CA ARG A 40 8.21 3.28 -11.94
C ARG A 40 8.84 4.63 -11.61
N THR A 41 8.11 5.50 -10.92
CA THR A 41 8.60 6.83 -10.53
C THR A 41 9.78 6.73 -9.56
N LEU A 42 9.70 5.84 -8.55
CA LEU A 42 10.81 5.58 -7.63
C LEU A 42 12.07 5.07 -8.34
N ARG A 43 11.94 4.14 -9.30
CA ARG A 43 13.10 3.66 -10.08
C ARG A 43 13.79 4.79 -10.84
N VAL A 44 13.02 5.76 -11.35
CA VAL A 44 13.59 6.91 -12.05
C VAL A 44 14.30 7.84 -11.07
N ILE A 45 13.74 8.04 -9.87
CA ILE A 45 14.37 8.82 -8.79
C ILE A 45 15.66 8.15 -8.28
N GLN A 46 15.70 6.81 -8.25
CA GLN A 46 16.87 6.07 -7.79
C GLN A 46 18.15 6.45 -8.56
N ALA A 47 18.02 6.75 -9.85
CA ALA A 47 19.15 7.17 -10.70
C ALA A 47 19.79 8.53 -10.34
N VAL A 48 19.14 9.32 -9.48
CA VAL A 48 19.64 10.63 -9.02
C VAL A 48 19.96 10.66 -7.52
N LEU A 49 19.70 9.58 -6.79
CA LEU A 49 19.85 9.54 -5.33
C LEU A 49 21.29 9.70 -4.88
N GLU A 50 22.24 9.14 -5.61
CA GLU A 50 23.66 9.22 -5.22
C GLU A 50 24.17 10.68 -5.24
N ASP A 51 23.86 11.43 -6.30
CA ASP A 51 24.18 12.85 -6.42
C ASP A 51 23.46 13.67 -5.33
N ALA A 52 22.16 13.40 -5.12
CA ALA A 52 21.39 14.07 -4.09
C ALA A 52 21.96 13.82 -2.68
N GLU A 53 22.35 12.59 -2.35
CA GLU A 53 22.92 12.25 -1.05
C GLU A 53 24.27 12.90 -0.79
N GLN A 54 25.11 13.08 -1.82
CA GLN A 54 26.35 13.83 -1.70
C GLN A 54 26.09 15.32 -1.47
N ARG A 55 25.10 15.88 -2.18
CA ARG A 55 24.75 17.30 -2.12
C ARG A 55 23.98 17.70 -0.87
N GLN A 56 23.32 16.76 -0.17
CA GLN A 56 22.52 17.07 1.02
C GLN A 56 23.31 17.76 2.15
N VAL A 57 24.64 17.63 2.15
CA VAL A 57 25.54 18.23 3.16
C VAL A 57 25.75 19.72 2.90
N THR A 58 25.73 20.14 1.62
CA THR A 58 26.07 21.50 1.18
C THR A 58 24.85 22.28 0.69
N ASP A 59 23.82 21.58 0.20
CA ASP A 59 22.60 22.15 -0.37
C ASP A 59 21.39 21.78 0.49
N GLN A 60 20.93 22.75 1.28
CA GLN A 60 19.80 22.57 2.19
C GLN A 60 18.49 22.28 1.44
N ALA A 61 18.31 22.77 0.21
CA ALA A 61 17.11 22.49 -0.58
C ALA A 61 17.09 21.03 -1.05
N VAL A 62 18.24 20.50 -1.47
CA VAL A 62 18.39 19.07 -1.80
C VAL A 62 18.16 18.19 -0.57
N LYS A 63 18.61 18.63 0.60
CA LYS A 63 18.33 17.93 1.86
C LYS A 63 16.83 17.82 2.15
N ILE A 64 16.10 18.94 2.04
CA ILE A 64 14.63 18.95 2.24
C ILE A 64 13.95 18.01 1.24
N TRP A 65 14.32 18.10 -0.04
CA TRP A 65 13.79 17.23 -1.08
C TRP A 65 14.03 15.74 -0.80
N LEU A 66 15.22 15.38 -0.29
CA LEU A 66 15.53 14.00 0.11
C LEU A 66 14.75 13.55 1.34
N ASP A 67 14.54 14.43 2.31
CA ASP A 67 13.79 14.10 3.53
C ASP A 67 12.31 13.90 3.20
N GLU A 68 11.71 14.73 2.34
CA GLU A 68 10.34 14.54 1.85
C GLU A 68 10.20 13.22 1.06
N LEU A 69 11.19 12.87 0.23
CA LEU A 69 11.21 11.60 -0.49
C LEU A 69 11.24 10.39 0.48
N LYS A 70 12.03 10.46 1.55
CA LYS A 70 12.04 9.43 2.61
C LYS A 70 10.69 9.35 3.30
N ASP A 71 10.08 10.48 3.63
CA ASP A 71 8.79 10.52 4.31
C ASP A 71 7.66 9.89 3.48
N ILE A 72 7.62 10.17 2.17
CA ILE A 72 6.68 9.51 1.25
C ILE A 72 6.95 8.01 1.20
N SER A 73 8.22 7.61 1.16
CA SER A 73 8.61 6.21 1.10
C SER A 73 8.20 5.45 2.36
N TYR A 74 8.42 6.02 3.55
CA TYR A 74 7.96 5.44 4.82
C TYR A 74 6.43 5.29 4.85
N GLN A 75 5.69 6.34 4.48
CA GLN A 75 4.23 6.27 4.43
C GLN A 75 3.73 5.20 3.46
N MET A 76 4.41 5.01 2.31
CA MET A 76 4.05 3.94 1.39
C MET A 76 4.29 2.55 2.00
N VAL A 77 5.41 2.36 2.70
CA VAL A 77 5.66 1.10 3.43
C VAL A 77 4.50 0.81 4.40
N ASP A 78 4.12 1.79 5.22
CA ASP A 78 3.05 1.64 6.20
C ASP A 78 1.71 1.26 5.55
N VAL A 79 1.37 1.93 4.43
CA VAL A 79 0.12 1.68 3.71
C VAL A 79 0.10 0.31 3.04
N LEU A 80 1.24 -0.19 2.54
CA LEU A 80 1.36 -1.55 2.01
C LEU A 80 1.23 -2.60 3.12
N ASP A 81 1.78 -2.32 4.30
CA ASP A 81 1.64 -3.21 5.46
C ASP A 81 0.18 -3.25 5.96
N GLU A 82 -0.54 -2.13 5.94
CA GLU A 82 -2.00 -2.07 6.18
C GLU A 82 -2.77 -2.95 5.17
N TRP A 83 -2.44 -2.86 3.88
CA TRP A 83 -3.05 -3.67 2.81
C TRP A 83 -2.81 -5.17 3.01
N ASN A 84 -1.56 -5.56 3.22
CA ASN A 84 -1.18 -6.97 3.44
C ASN A 84 -1.87 -7.55 4.68
N THR A 85 -1.96 -6.74 5.74
CA THR A 85 -2.65 -7.14 6.98
C THR A 85 -4.14 -7.40 6.74
N ASP A 86 -4.81 -6.57 5.94
CA ASP A 86 -6.23 -6.78 5.58
C ASP A 86 -6.45 -8.07 4.78
N ILE A 87 -5.57 -8.35 3.81
CA ILE A 87 -5.62 -9.59 3.02
C ILE A 87 -5.45 -10.80 3.94
N LEU A 88 -4.43 -10.81 4.81
CA LEU A 88 -4.16 -11.93 5.72
C LEU A 88 -5.33 -12.17 6.67
N LYS A 89 -5.90 -11.11 7.26
CA LYS A 89 -7.09 -11.22 8.12
C LYS A 89 -8.25 -11.88 7.40
N GLN A 90 -8.47 -11.55 6.13
CA GLN A 90 -9.53 -12.15 5.34
C GLN A 90 -9.28 -13.64 5.04
N GLN A 91 -8.04 -14.02 4.75
CA GLN A 91 -7.70 -15.42 4.53
C GLN A 91 -7.94 -16.26 5.78
N VAL A 92 -7.56 -15.76 6.96
CA VAL A 92 -7.80 -16.42 8.25
C VAL A 92 -9.30 -16.56 8.53
N GLU A 93 -10.09 -15.49 8.38
CA GLU A 93 -11.55 -15.56 8.57
C GLU A 93 -12.23 -16.55 7.62
N LYS A 94 -11.74 -16.66 6.38
CA LYS A 94 -12.26 -17.64 5.42
C LYS A 94 -11.96 -19.07 5.87
N GLN A 95 -10.73 -19.34 6.30
CA GLN A 95 -10.32 -20.65 6.82
C GLN A 95 -11.13 -21.04 8.07
N GLU A 96 -11.34 -20.09 9.00
CA GLU A 96 -12.15 -20.35 10.20
C GLU A 96 -13.61 -20.69 9.86
N ARG A 97 -14.22 -20.01 8.88
CA ARG A 97 -15.58 -20.35 8.42
C ARG A 97 -15.65 -21.76 7.80
N GLU A 98 -14.66 -22.13 7.01
CA GLU A 98 -14.58 -23.45 6.38
C GLU A 98 -14.36 -24.56 7.41
N GLN A 99 -13.53 -24.32 8.43
CA GLN A 99 -13.31 -25.27 9.53
C GLN A 99 -14.56 -25.42 10.42
N ASN A 100 -15.25 -24.32 10.74
CA ASN A 100 -16.48 -24.36 11.53
C ASN A 100 -17.66 -25.00 10.78
N ALA A 101 -17.65 -25.00 9.44
CA ALA A 101 -18.66 -25.68 8.62
C ALA A 101 -18.49 -27.21 8.56
N LEU A 102 -17.31 -27.73 8.90
CA LEU A 102 -16.99 -29.17 8.90
C LEU A 102 -17.38 -29.89 10.20
N VAL A 103 -17.80 -29.18 11.25
CA VAL A 103 -18.32 -29.76 12.50
C VAL A 103 -19.86 -29.85 12.42
N PRO A 104 -20.49 -31.05 12.52
CA PRO A 104 -21.93 -31.14 12.45
C PRO A 104 -22.58 -30.50 13.69
N PRO A 105 -23.61 -29.65 13.54
CA PRO A 105 -24.30 -29.06 14.67
C PRO A 105 -25.08 -30.15 15.41
N ASN A 106 -24.72 -30.41 16.66
CA ASN A 106 -25.54 -31.21 17.55
C ASN A 106 -26.92 -30.54 17.68
N LYS A 107 -27.97 -31.27 17.29
CA LYS A 107 -29.38 -30.83 17.27
C LYS A 107 -29.76 -30.12 18.57
N LYS A 108 -29.97 -28.81 18.51
CA LYS A 108 -30.84 -28.09 19.44
C LYS A 108 -31.88 -27.30 18.64
N VAL A 109 -33.09 -27.32 19.20
CA VAL A 109 -34.37 -27.07 18.54
C VAL A 109 -34.43 -25.64 17.99
N ARG A 110 -34.84 -25.55 16.72
CA ARG A 110 -34.97 -24.32 15.93
C ARG A 110 -36.18 -23.50 16.40
N PHE A 111 -35.94 -22.43 17.15
CA PHE A 111 -36.90 -21.34 17.30
C PHE A 111 -36.18 -19.98 17.19
N PHE A 112 -36.83 -19.08 16.45
CA PHE A 112 -36.44 -17.71 16.09
C PHE A 112 -35.49 -17.52 14.89
N ASN A 113 -36.11 -17.24 13.74
CA ASN A 113 -35.51 -16.57 12.59
C ASN A 113 -35.15 -15.11 12.94
N PHE A 114 -34.01 -14.88 13.59
CA PHE A 114 -33.42 -13.53 13.74
C PHE A 114 -32.12 -13.34 12.95
N SER A 115 -31.81 -14.24 12.01
CA SER A 115 -30.52 -14.24 11.30
C SER A 115 -30.44 -13.31 10.07
N ARG A 116 -31.25 -12.25 9.98
CA ARG A 116 -31.15 -11.27 8.87
C ARG A 116 -30.47 -9.95 9.22
N PHE A 117 -29.87 -9.81 10.40
CA PHE A 117 -29.34 -8.52 10.86
C PHE A 117 -27.88 -8.49 11.36
N PHE A 118 -27.03 -9.44 10.97
CA PHE A 118 -25.58 -9.32 11.21
C PHE A 118 -24.78 -9.50 9.91
N SER A 119 -25.03 -8.63 8.94
CA SER A 119 -24.09 -8.38 7.81
C SER A 119 -23.15 -7.19 8.09
N PHE A 120 -23.10 -6.69 9.33
CA PHE A 120 -22.41 -5.46 9.72
C PHE A 120 -20.87 -5.47 9.53
N GLY A 121 -20.28 -6.61 9.17
CA GLY A 121 -18.83 -6.74 8.90
C GLY A 121 -18.39 -6.58 7.44
N LYS A 122 -19.30 -6.63 6.46
CA LYS A 122 -18.93 -6.47 5.03
C LYS A 122 -18.72 -4.98 4.66
N ASP A 123 -19.60 -4.10 5.12
CA ASP A 123 -19.56 -2.67 4.75
C ASP A 123 -18.34 -1.93 5.30
N SER A 124 -17.89 -2.24 6.52
CA SER A 124 -16.70 -1.59 7.11
C SER A 124 -15.39 -1.94 6.40
N ARG A 125 -15.33 -3.13 5.76
CA ARG A 125 -14.11 -3.62 5.09
C ARG A 125 -13.93 -2.98 3.72
N GLU A 126 -15.00 -2.85 2.95
CA GLU A 126 -14.94 -2.14 1.66
C GLU A 126 -14.57 -0.66 1.85
N ILE A 127 -15.09 -0.01 2.90
CA ILE A 127 -14.70 1.36 3.27
C ILE A 127 -13.21 1.43 3.61
N PHE A 128 -12.69 0.48 4.39
CA PHE A 128 -11.26 0.43 4.76
C PHE A 128 -10.35 0.26 3.53
N ARG A 129 -10.73 -0.57 2.56
CA ARG A 129 -9.96 -0.75 1.32
C ARG A 129 -10.00 0.47 0.41
N CYS A 130 -11.15 1.14 0.31
CA CYS A 130 -11.25 2.41 -0.41
C CYS A 130 -10.33 3.47 0.22
N GLU A 131 -10.22 3.48 1.55
CA GLU A 131 -9.33 4.40 2.26
C GLU A 131 -7.84 4.09 1.97
N ILE A 132 -7.43 2.81 2.02
CA ILE A 132 -6.07 2.42 1.63
C ILE A 132 -5.78 2.80 0.17
N ALA A 133 -6.68 2.51 -0.75
CA ALA A 133 -6.52 2.86 -2.16
C ALA A 133 -6.36 4.38 -2.36
N ARG A 134 -7.13 5.18 -1.62
CA ARG A 134 -7.02 6.64 -1.62
C ARG A 134 -5.66 7.09 -1.10
N LYS A 135 -5.16 6.52 0.01
CA LYS A 135 -3.83 6.83 0.54
C LYS A 135 -2.71 6.52 -0.47
N ILE A 136 -2.77 5.37 -1.15
CA ILE A 136 -1.78 4.99 -2.17
C ILE A 136 -1.79 6.01 -3.31
N LYS A 137 -2.98 6.39 -3.78
CA LYS A 137 -3.13 7.41 -4.82
C LYS A 137 -2.55 8.76 -4.40
N ASP A 138 -2.88 9.23 -3.20
CA ASP A 138 -2.37 10.50 -2.66
C ASP A 138 -0.83 10.49 -2.59
N LEU A 139 -0.22 9.38 -2.16
CA LEU A 139 1.24 9.22 -2.13
C LEU A 139 1.86 9.21 -3.52
N ASN A 140 1.16 8.67 -4.52
CA ASN A 140 1.60 8.66 -5.90
C ASN A 140 1.61 10.07 -6.52
N ASP A 141 0.61 10.88 -6.17
CA ASP A 141 0.53 12.27 -6.60
C ASP A 141 1.63 13.11 -5.94
N LYS A 142 1.85 12.95 -4.62
CA LYS A 142 2.98 13.59 -3.91
C LYS A 142 4.35 13.17 -4.45
N LEU A 143 4.55 11.87 -4.75
CA LEU A 143 5.81 11.40 -5.32
C LEU A 143 6.05 12.02 -6.71
N THR A 144 4.97 12.19 -7.48
CA THR A 144 5.02 12.84 -8.80
C THR A 144 5.41 14.32 -8.67
N GLU A 145 4.91 15.01 -7.64
CA GLU A 145 5.30 16.39 -7.35
C GLU A 145 6.80 16.50 -7.03
N ILE A 146 7.31 15.70 -6.09
CA ILE A 146 8.75 15.64 -5.76
C ILE A 146 9.60 15.27 -6.98
N TYR A 147 9.11 14.34 -7.81
CA TYR A 147 9.76 13.95 -9.06
C TYR A 147 9.92 15.15 -10.01
N GLU A 148 8.91 16.01 -10.13
CA GLU A 148 8.95 17.18 -11.00
C GLU A 148 9.83 18.29 -10.42
N GLU A 149 9.81 18.48 -9.10
CA GLU A 149 10.66 19.43 -8.38
C GLU A 149 12.14 19.22 -8.65
N ARG A 150 12.55 17.97 -8.85
CA ARG A 150 13.95 17.59 -9.08
C ARG A 150 14.58 18.35 -10.26
N LYS A 151 13.77 18.77 -11.25
CA LYS A 151 14.22 19.54 -12.42
C LYS A 151 14.91 20.85 -12.03
N LYS A 152 14.57 21.40 -10.87
CA LYS A 152 15.17 22.61 -10.30
C LYS A 152 16.63 22.39 -9.88
N TYR A 153 16.98 21.18 -9.46
CA TYR A 153 18.27 20.89 -8.85
C TYR A 153 19.33 20.39 -9.85
N GLN A 154 18.97 20.12 -11.11
CA GLN A 154 19.91 19.68 -12.16
C GLN A 154 20.77 18.47 -11.72
N PHE A 155 20.13 17.47 -11.09
CA PHE A 155 20.85 16.29 -10.60
C PHE A 155 21.61 15.56 -11.71
N LEU A 156 22.81 15.08 -11.37
CA LEU A 156 23.58 14.22 -12.26
C LEU A 156 22.97 12.83 -12.27
N ARG A 157 22.66 12.33 -13.46
CA ARG A 157 22.13 10.98 -13.66
C ARG A 157 23.29 10.02 -13.85
N LYS A 158 23.28 8.92 -13.11
CA LYS A 158 24.27 7.85 -13.24
C LYS A 158 23.86 6.85 -14.32
#